data_AF-A0A8T4R0P8-F1
#
_entry.id   AF-A0A8T4R0P8-F1
#
_cell.length_a   1.000
_cell.length_b   1.000
_cell.length_c   1.000
_cell.angle_alpha   90.00
_cell.angle_beta   90.00
_cell.angle_gamma   90.00
#
_symmetry.space_group_name_H-M   'P 1'
#
loop_
_entity.id
_entity.type
_entity.pdbx_description
1 polymer ?
#
loop_
_entity_poly.entity_id
_entity_poly.type
_entity_poly.pdbx_seq_one_letter_code
_entity_poly.pdbx_strand_id
1 'polypeptide(L)'
;MVHNIRDESLSTTGRSLSIADGQHCMADGLFGDLDGIEGARDVQVRNNTLDKLLEVEKELIREYSSKHLVEMLDYDVCDMYEEYKKRYIPFYKEVRKRLNETTFNEGDIASLVLAEANNEYSVNEKLVLGVYTGCLASLLTERNRKEGKRTRIHIDGKDNIFHFLFLFARDVDDIIVENLKGSWICGYIASHNGHANDIIGVNLEGNSPFAYIGSNEGRVNRLVGLRIKDSEVMSYAFSEGGSCSQMIAVGIRGGLNNLGFIGHSDSSKRNGKIEQLIVVDVEGRTQPIFGVGSQGNKFNQVIAVKVDCRISGVLGSVGSHTEILQVIGAELKGEANFNHAGFSGYIHQLYGINIEGDRTFSNLGYYYGKLGTIVAIGVKGKETFHWHSDQEDLKNGPITKNVKKIVYYDCAEISPFIDAYSDNIVSGNEALAEYKRLSQKHHISEIVELAKSMEGKNYQEVLGIADKLYTLQPDFSDDISLHQKHKDDQLRRASWFFRCLYVDAKYYLQNKFSNLAKKK
;
A
#
# COMPACT_ATOMS: atom_id res chain seq x y z
N MET A 1 -50.04 29.85 -5.36
CA MET A 1 -51.18 29.03 -5.81
C MET A 1 -50.62 27.62 -6.01
N VAL A 2 -50.62 26.67 -5.08
CA VAL A 2 -51.64 26.13 -4.16
C VAL A 2 -52.87 25.57 -4.88
N HIS A 3 -52.77 24.28 -5.24
CA HIS A 3 -53.83 23.28 -5.34
C HIS A 3 -53.18 21.97 -4.84
N ASN A 4 -53.45 21.40 -3.66
CA ASN A 4 -54.64 20.72 -3.11
C ASN A 4 -55.07 19.39 -3.80
N ILE A 5 -54.96 18.31 -3.00
CA ILE A 5 -55.89 17.18 -2.77
C ILE A 5 -55.79 15.90 -3.63
N ARG A 6 -55.47 14.79 -2.95
CA ARG A 6 -56.16 13.46 -2.83
C ARG A 6 -55.22 12.55 -2.03
N ASP A 7 -55.46 12.12 -0.79
CA ASP A 7 -56.59 11.44 -0.13
C ASP A 7 -57.05 10.16 -0.83
N GLU A 8 -56.51 9.02 -0.37
CA GLU A 8 -57.25 7.75 -0.27
C GLU A 8 -57.01 7.11 1.12
N SER A 9 -58.13 6.99 1.81
CA SER A 9 -58.41 6.33 3.07
C SER A 9 -58.48 4.80 2.94
N LEU A 10 -58.31 4.08 4.06
CA LEU A 10 -59.05 2.89 4.56
C LEU A 10 -58.18 2.22 5.64
N SER A 11 -58.66 1.66 6.74
CA SER A 11 -59.89 1.77 7.52
C SER A 11 -59.62 1.11 8.87
N THR A 12 -60.24 1.66 9.89
CA THR A 12 -60.31 1.21 11.28
C THR A 12 -61.13 -0.07 11.49
N THR A 13 -60.63 -0.96 12.35
CA THR A 13 -61.39 -1.66 13.42
C THR A 13 -60.33 -2.09 14.46
N GLY A 14 -60.32 -1.69 15.73
CA GLY A 14 -61.42 -1.36 16.60
C GLY A 14 -61.56 -2.47 17.64
N ARG A 15 -60.91 -2.32 18.81
CA ARG A 15 -61.38 -2.92 20.06
C ARG A 15 -60.91 -2.10 21.25
N SER A 16 -61.88 -1.40 21.82
CA SER A 16 -61.84 -0.75 23.12
C SER A 16 -61.64 -1.77 24.23
N LEU A 17 -60.90 -1.41 25.26
CA LEU A 17 -61.25 -1.78 26.63
C LEU A 17 -60.91 -0.61 27.55
N SER A 18 -61.89 -0.34 28.39
CA SER A 18 -62.10 0.78 29.30
C SER A 18 -61.01 0.97 30.33
N ILE A 19 -60.75 2.26 30.58
CA ILE A 19 -60.15 2.82 31.78
C ILE A 19 -61.08 2.54 32.97
N ALA A 20 -60.53 2.01 34.06
CA ALA A 20 -61.07 2.18 35.39
C ALA A 20 -59.90 2.50 36.33
N ASP A 21 -60.08 3.58 37.07
CA ASP A 21 -59.17 4.18 38.02
C ASP A 21 -58.73 3.21 39.12
N GLY A 22 -57.48 3.37 39.56
CA GLY A 22 -56.93 2.68 40.71
C GLY A 22 -55.53 3.19 41.03
N GLN A 23 -55.48 4.21 41.89
CA GLN A 23 -54.28 4.63 42.61
C GLN A 23 -53.53 3.41 43.19
N HIS A 24 -52.22 3.32 42.95
CA HIS A 24 -51.24 2.97 43.98
C HIS A 24 -49.83 3.27 43.47
N CYS A 25 -49.17 4.20 44.16
CA CYS A 25 -47.75 4.48 44.03
C CYS A 25 -46.96 3.26 44.50
N MET A 26 -46.43 2.46 43.58
CA MET A 26 -45.48 1.38 43.87
C MET A 26 -44.06 1.95 43.74
N ALA A 27 -43.66 2.76 44.72
CA ALA A 27 -42.27 3.19 44.91
C ALA A 27 -41.53 2.34 45.96
N ASP A 28 -42.17 1.31 46.51
CA ASP A 28 -41.57 0.40 47.48
C ASP A 28 -41.47 -1.01 46.86
N GLY A 29 -40.25 -1.48 46.61
CA GLY A 29 -40.00 -2.90 46.33
C GLY A 29 -39.02 -3.27 45.21
N LEU A 30 -38.37 -2.32 44.53
CA LEU A 30 -37.34 -2.66 43.52
C LEU A 30 -35.90 -2.75 44.08
N PHE A 31 -35.73 -2.52 45.37
CA PHE A 31 -34.47 -2.77 46.10
C PHE A 31 -34.77 -3.74 47.23
N GLY A 32 -34.96 -5.02 46.89
CA GLY A 32 -34.95 -6.09 47.89
C GLY A 32 -33.61 -6.09 48.62
N ASP A 33 -33.69 -6.12 49.96
CA ASP A 33 -32.64 -6.40 50.94
C ASP A 33 -31.18 -6.21 50.45
N LEU A 34 -30.66 -5.00 50.66
CA LEU A 34 -29.22 -4.70 50.63
C LEU A 34 -28.52 -5.09 51.96
N ASP A 35 -29.14 -5.93 52.79
CA ASP A 35 -28.64 -6.42 54.08
C ASP A 35 -27.46 -7.41 53.97
N GLY A 36 -26.78 -7.43 52.81
CA GLY A 36 -25.61 -8.27 52.53
C GLY A 36 -24.35 -7.51 52.09
N ILE A 37 -24.37 -6.17 52.05
CA ILE A 37 -23.22 -5.34 51.64
C ILE A 37 -22.58 -4.61 52.84
N GLU A 38 -22.47 -5.28 53.98
CA GLU A 38 -21.69 -4.78 55.15
C GLU A 38 -20.24 -5.29 55.18
N GLY A 39 -19.81 -6.04 54.16
CA GLY A 39 -18.39 -6.29 53.94
C GLY A 39 -17.82 -5.15 53.11
N ALA A 40 -16.99 -4.28 53.71
CA ALA A 40 -16.11 -3.39 52.96
C ALA A 40 -15.40 -4.23 51.89
N ARG A 41 -15.84 -4.12 50.63
CA ARG A 41 -15.18 -4.77 49.52
C ARG A 41 -13.78 -4.21 49.56
N ASP A 42 -12.82 -5.06 49.89
CA ASP A 42 -11.41 -4.77 49.79
C ASP A 42 -11.15 -4.58 48.29
N VAL A 43 -11.43 -3.36 47.80
CA VAL A 43 -11.11 -2.91 46.46
C VAL A 43 -9.61 -2.81 46.46
N GLN A 44 -8.95 -3.97 46.32
CA GLN A 44 -7.57 -4.01 45.94
C GLN A 44 -7.49 -3.20 44.66
N VAL A 45 -6.94 -2.00 44.77
CA VAL A 45 -6.60 -1.14 43.66
C VAL A 45 -5.65 -1.98 42.81
N ARG A 46 -6.20 -2.70 41.84
CA ARG A 46 -5.40 -3.38 40.84
C ARG A 46 -4.68 -2.24 40.16
N ASN A 47 -3.37 -2.13 40.36
CA ASN A 47 -2.51 -1.32 39.50
C ASN A 47 -2.72 -1.87 38.08
N ASN A 48 -3.68 -1.29 37.37
CA ASN A 48 -4.08 -1.75 36.06
C ASN A 48 -3.02 -1.26 35.10
N THR A 49 -2.32 -2.18 34.43
CA THR A 49 -1.33 -1.85 33.40
C THR A 49 -1.86 -0.81 32.41
N LEU A 50 -3.14 -0.94 32.03
CA LEU A 50 -3.81 0.02 31.15
C LEU A 50 -3.84 1.45 31.73
N ASP A 51 -4.13 1.62 33.02
CA ASP A 51 -4.16 2.95 33.65
C ASP A 51 -2.78 3.60 33.59
N LYS A 52 -1.71 2.80 33.78
CA LYS A 52 -0.34 3.31 33.67
C LYS A 52 0.03 3.69 32.24
N LEU A 53 -0.41 2.90 31.24
CA LEU A 53 -0.23 3.25 29.82
C LEU A 53 -0.94 4.56 29.48
N LEU A 54 -2.20 4.72 29.90
CA LEU A 54 -3.00 5.93 29.71
C LEU A 54 -2.41 7.16 30.43
N GLU A 55 -1.84 6.96 31.62
CA GLU A 55 -1.14 8.02 32.37
C GLU A 55 0.06 8.53 31.56
N VAL A 56 0.95 7.63 31.14
CA VAL A 56 2.15 7.97 30.36
C VAL A 56 1.77 8.62 29.01
N GLU A 57 0.73 8.11 28.36
CA GLU A 57 0.18 8.69 27.14
C GLU A 57 -0.19 10.17 27.33
N LYS A 58 -1.03 10.47 28.33
CA LYS A 58 -1.53 11.84 28.60
C LYS A 58 -0.40 12.81 28.91
N GLU A 59 0.63 12.35 29.62
CA GLU A 59 1.82 13.16 29.89
C GLU A 59 2.61 13.44 28.61
N LEU A 60 2.83 12.44 27.76
CA LEU A 60 3.56 12.59 26.50
C LEU A 60 2.81 13.48 25.51
N ILE A 61 1.48 13.34 25.40
CA ILE A 61 0.63 14.22 24.59
C ILE A 61 0.80 15.67 25.06
N ARG A 62 0.69 15.94 26.37
CA ARG A 62 0.85 17.28 26.92
C ARG A 62 2.24 17.88 26.63
N GLU A 63 3.28 17.05 26.70
CA GLU A 63 4.67 17.51 26.55
C GLU A 63 5.08 17.69 25.08
N TYR A 64 4.63 16.82 24.17
CA TYR A 64 5.14 16.75 22.79
C TYR A 64 4.19 17.36 21.75
N SER A 65 2.92 17.62 22.06
CA SER A 65 1.98 18.19 21.08
C SER A 65 2.34 19.62 20.63
N SER A 66 3.15 20.34 21.42
CA SER A 66 3.69 21.66 21.08
C SER A 66 5.06 21.60 20.37
N LYS A 67 5.72 20.44 20.32
CA LYS A 67 7.07 20.26 19.75
C LYS A 67 7.06 19.96 18.24
N HIS A 68 5.96 20.28 17.55
CA HIS A 68 5.79 20.17 16.10
C HIS A 68 6.19 18.80 15.51
N LEU A 69 5.73 17.68 16.09
CA LEU A 69 5.98 16.35 15.48
C LEU A 69 5.43 16.21 14.07
N VAL A 70 4.43 17.02 13.69
CA VAL A 70 3.90 17.08 12.31
C VAL A 70 4.98 17.34 11.27
N GLU A 71 6.06 18.04 11.64
CA GLU A 71 7.18 18.28 10.75
C GLU A 71 7.82 16.95 10.29
N MET A 72 7.72 15.87 11.07
CA MET A 72 8.19 14.53 10.64
C MET A 72 7.45 13.98 9.40
N LEU A 73 6.25 14.46 9.10
CA LEU A 73 5.45 14.04 7.94
C LEU A 73 5.53 14.98 6.75
N ASP A 74 6.04 16.21 6.93
CA ASP A 74 5.98 17.28 5.93
C ASP A 74 7.31 17.43 5.14
N TYR A 75 8.34 16.67 5.49
CA TYR A 75 9.65 16.75 4.83
C TYR A 75 9.79 15.82 3.63
N ASP A 76 10.59 16.29 2.68
CA ASP A 76 11.13 15.49 1.60
C ASP A 76 11.89 14.28 2.15
N VAL A 77 11.81 13.16 1.44
CA VAL A 77 12.24 11.83 1.91
C VAL A 77 13.73 11.83 2.32
N CYS A 78 14.56 12.66 1.70
CA CYS A 78 15.98 12.81 2.01
C CYS A 78 16.25 13.43 3.40
N ASP A 79 15.41 14.35 3.88
CA ASP A 79 15.58 15.04 5.16
C ASP A 79 14.89 14.28 6.31
N MET A 80 13.97 13.37 5.99
CA MET A 80 13.24 12.59 6.99
C MET A 80 14.14 11.81 7.95
N TYR A 81 15.29 11.28 7.51
CA TYR A 81 16.13 10.46 8.40
C TYR A 81 16.73 11.26 9.56
N GLU A 82 17.13 12.52 9.30
CA GLU A 82 17.67 13.38 10.35
C GLU A 82 16.56 13.84 11.31
N GLU A 83 15.36 14.12 10.79
CA GLU A 83 14.20 14.45 11.64
C GLU A 83 13.73 13.24 12.46
N TYR A 84 13.75 12.03 11.90
CA TYR A 84 13.54 10.78 12.64
C TYR A 84 14.53 10.65 13.81
N LYS A 85 15.83 10.84 13.57
CA LYS A 85 16.83 10.82 14.66
C LYS A 85 16.59 11.89 15.70
N LYS A 86 16.23 13.10 15.27
CA LYS A 86 16.08 14.28 16.13
C LYS A 86 14.83 14.20 17.01
N ARG A 87 13.76 13.58 16.52
CA ARG A 87 12.44 13.59 17.21
C ARG A 87 12.00 12.22 17.71
N TYR A 88 12.00 11.20 16.85
CA TYR A 88 11.53 9.86 17.22
C TYR A 88 12.44 9.21 18.26
N ILE A 89 13.77 9.22 18.04
CA ILE A 89 14.70 8.53 18.96
C ILE A 89 14.61 9.08 20.40
N PRO A 90 14.60 10.40 20.64
CA PRO A 90 14.37 10.93 21.99
C PRO A 90 13.00 10.55 22.55
N PHE A 91 11.93 10.60 21.74
CA PHE A 91 10.59 10.21 22.18
C PHE A 91 10.55 8.73 22.62
N TYR A 92 11.09 7.81 21.81
CA TYR A 92 11.17 6.39 22.14
C TYR A 92 11.97 6.13 23.43
N LYS A 93 13.10 6.84 23.62
CA LYS A 93 13.89 6.76 24.86
C LYS A 93 13.07 7.17 26.08
N GLU A 94 12.25 8.21 25.96
CA GLU A 94 11.40 8.68 27.06
C GLU A 94 10.28 7.67 27.36
N VAL A 95 9.60 7.13 26.35
CA VAL A 95 8.60 6.05 26.53
C VAL A 95 9.23 4.86 27.27
N ARG A 96 10.40 4.39 26.80
CA ARG A 96 11.13 3.29 27.41
C ARG A 96 11.51 3.56 28.86
N LYS A 97 11.91 4.80 29.17
CA LYS A 97 12.26 5.22 30.53
C LYS A 97 11.04 5.19 31.45
N ARG A 98 9.91 5.78 31.04
CA ARG A 98 8.69 5.86 31.85
C ARG A 98 8.01 4.51 32.09
N LEU A 99 8.20 3.56 31.17
CA LEU A 99 7.64 2.21 31.25
C LEU A 99 8.67 1.15 31.64
N ASN A 100 9.84 1.53 32.17
CA ASN A 100 10.94 0.59 32.45
C ASN A 100 10.52 -0.59 33.34
N GLU A 101 9.71 -0.31 34.37
CA GLU A 101 9.22 -1.25 35.40
C GLU A 101 7.81 -1.77 35.10
N THR A 102 7.12 -1.19 34.10
CA THR A 102 5.77 -1.59 33.72
C THR A 102 5.83 -2.78 32.76
N THR A 103 5.27 -3.91 33.16
CA THR A 103 5.03 -5.05 32.28
C THR A 103 3.71 -4.88 31.55
N PHE A 104 3.71 -5.14 30.25
CA PHE A 104 2.52 -5.11 29.42
C PHE A 104 2.65 -6.15 28.30
N ASN A 105 1.52 -6.57 27.75
CA ASN A 105 1.42 -7.55 26.66
C ASN A 105 0.59 -7.00 25.49
N GLU A 106 0.36 -7.85 24.48
CA GLU A 106 -0.39 -7.50 23.27
C GLU A 106 -1.85 -7.10 23.57
N GLY A 107 -2.48 -7.74 24.56
CA GLY A 107 -3.84 -7.42 25.01
C GLY A 107 -3.95 -6.07 25.72
N ASP A 108 -2.90 -5.62 26.41
CA ASP A 108 -2.87 -4.29 27.02
C ASP A 108 -2.79 -3.18 25.95
N ILE A 109 -1.97 -3.38 24.90
CA ILE A 109 -1.92 -2.47 23.74
C ILE A 109 -3.29 -2.44 23.03
N ALA A 110 -3.92 -3.60 22.84
CA ALA A 110 -5.25 -3.66 22.23
C ALA A 110 -6.30 -2.92 23.07
N SER A 111 -6.26 -3.10 24.39
CA SER A 111 -7.16 -2.40 25.31
C SER A 111 -6.97 -0.88 25.26
N LEU A 112 -5.73 -0.41 25.18
CA LEU A 112 -5.40 1.00 25.02
C LEU A 112 -6.03 1.58 23.74
N VAL A 113 -5.80 0.95 22.59
CA VAL A 113 -6.30 1.40 21.28
C VAL A 113 -7.83 1.40 21.23
N LEU A 114 -8.49 0.46 21.92
CA LEU A 114 -9.95 0.36 21.96
C LEU A 114 -10.60 1.27 23.01
N ALA A 115 -9.85 1.73 24.01
CA ALA A 115 -10.37 2.62 25.04
C ALA A 115 -10.54 4.07 24.52
N GLU A 116 -9.71 4.49 23.57
CA GLU A 116 -9.71 5.89 23.09
C GLU A 116 -9.88 5.96 21.56
N ALA A 117 -11.07 6.38 21.12
CA ALA A 117 -11.21 6.94 19.78
C ALA A 117 -10.45 8.26 19.73
N ASN A 118 -9.60 8.48 18.71
CA ASN A 118 -8.77 9.68 18.69
C ASN A 118 -9.28 10.79 17.77
N ASN A 119 -10.52 10.70 17.27
CA ASN A 119 -11.09 11.65 16.31
C ASN A 119 -11.17 13.10 16.85
N GLU A 120 -11.38 13.27 18.15
CA GLU A 120 -11.52 14.58 18.81
C GLU A 120 -10.19 15.29 19.08
N TYR A 121 -9.07 14.56 19.07
CA TYR A 121 -7.74 15.13 19.25
C TYR A 121 -7.34 16.06 18.10
N SER A 122 -6.53 17.07 18.40
CA SER A 122 -5.85 17.86 17.37
C SER A 122 -4.88 17.00 16.55
N VAL A 123 -4.46 17.47 15.37
CA VAL A 123 -3.55 16.72 14.49
C VAL A 123 -2.25 16.35 15.21
N ASN A 124 -1.67 17.26 15.99
CA ASN A 124 -0.44 16.98 16.74
C ASN A 124 -0.65 15.93 17.84
N GLU A 125 -1.76 15.99 18.57
CA GLU A 125 -2.06 15.01 19.61
C GLU A 125 -2.30 13.62 19.00
N LYS A 126 -3.05 13.53 17.88
CA LYS A 126 -3.22 12.30 17.09
C LYS A 126 -1.88 11.70 16.67
N LEU A 127 -0.95 12.55 16.23
CA LEU A 127 0.41 12.13 15.86
C LEU A 127 1.21 11.63 17.04
N VAL A 128 1.21 12.35 18.18
CA VAL A 128 1.91 11.92 19.39
C VAL A 128 1.38 10.55 19.86
N LEU A 129 0.05 10.37 19.86
CA LEU A 129 -0.58 9.09 20.20
C LEU A 129 -0.21 7.99 19.21
N GLY A 130 -0.19 8.29 17.91
CA GLY A 130 0.29 7.36 16.88
C GLY A 130 1.73 6.90 17.09
N VAL A 131 2.65 7.84 17.34
CA VAL A 131 4.05 7.54 17.67
C VAL A 131 4.18 6.77 18.98
N TYR A 132 3.37 7.11 19.99
CA TYR A 132 3.34 6.41 21.27
C TYR A 132 2.97 4.94 21.11
N THR A 133 1.87 4.64 20.40
CA THR A 133 1.47 3.25 20.12
C THR A 133 2.54 2.51 19.31
N GLY A 134 3.22 3.18 18.36
CA GLY A 134 4.35 2.59 17.62
C GLY A 134 5.57 2.27 18.51
N CYS A 135 5.86 3.13 19.49
CA CYS A 135 6.88 2.90 20.51
C CYS A 135 6.52 1.71 21.41
N LEU A 136 5.25 1.57 21.81
CA LEU A 136 4.77 0.43 22.60
C LEU A 136 4.96 -0.89 21.86
N ALA A 137 4.57 -0.94 20.58
CA ALA A 137 4.76 -2.13 19.74
C ALA A 137 6.24 -2.52 19.62
N SER A 138 7.12 -1.53 19.42
CA SER A 138 8.57 -1.74 19.33
C SER A 138 9.16 -2.24 20.66
N LEU A 139 8.76 -1.62 21.77
CA LEU A 139 9.26 -1.96 23.11
C LEU A 139 8.81 -3.35 23.55
N LEU A 140 7.56 -3.74 23.28
CA LEU A 140 7.05 -5.08 23.55
C LEU A 140 7.82 -6.12 22.75
N THR A 141 8.06 -5.85 21.46
CA THR A 141 8.84 -6.74 20.60
C THR A 141 10.27 -6.91 21.09
N GLU A 142 10.94 -5.83 21.51
CA GLU A 142 12.29 -5.90 22.11
C GLU A 142 12.30 -6.80 23.37
N ARG A 143 11.28 -6.68 24.23
CA ARG A 143 11.17 -7.47 25.47
C ARG A 143 10.91 -8.95 25.17
N ASN A 144 9.93 -9.25 24.35
CA ASN A 144 9.58 -10.61 23.97
C ASN A 144 10.74 -11.33 23.27
N ARG A 145 11.46 -10.66 22.36
CA ARG A 145 12.64 -11.25 21.69
C ARG A 145 13.76 -11.63 22.68
N LYS A 146 13.97 -10.84 23.75
CA LYS A 146 14.92 -11.20 24.82
C LYS A 146 14.52 -12.46 25.59
N GLU A 147 13.23 -12.77 25.61
CA GLU A 147 12.67 -13.98 26.20
C GLU A 147 12.52 -15.13 25.18
N GLY A 148 12.98 -14.95 23.94
CA GLY A 148 12.81 -15.92 22.85
C GLY A 148 11.35 -16.08 22.38
N LYS A 149 10.50 -15.09 22.66
CA LYS A 149 9.09 -15.07 22.26
C LYS A 149 8.89 -14.17 21.03
N ARG A 150 7.93 -14.56 20.18
CA ARG A 150 7.44 -13.77 19.05
C ARG A 150 6.27 -12.91 19.50
N THR A 151 6.24 -11.65 19.09
CA THR A 151 5.18 -10.69 19.41
C THR A 151 4.09 -10.70 18.34
N ARG A 152 2.82 -10.79 18.73
CA ARG A 152 1.72 -10.76 17.75
C ARG A 152 0.61 -9.82 18.21
N ILE A 153 0.67 -8.58 17.73
CA ILE A 153 -0.30 -7.56 18.06
C ILE A 153 -1.49 -7.69 17.10
N HIS A 154 -2.68 -7.90 17.65
CA HIS A 154 -3.92 -7.98 16.89
C HIS A 154 -4.92 -6.96 17.42
N ILE A 155 -5.36 -6.06 16.55
CA ILE A 155 -6.35 -5.02 16.84
C ILE A 155 -7.55 -5.22 15.91
N ASP A 156 -8.69 -5.59 16.47
CA ASP A 156 -9.98 -5.46 15.79
C ASP A 156 -10.65 -4.17 16.25
N GLY A 157 -10.61 -3.16 15.38
CA GLY A 157 -11.06 -1.81 15.65
C GLY A 157 -12.56 -1.66 15.84
N LYS A 158 -13.38 -2.64 15.41
CA LYS A 158 -14.85 -2.56 15.49
C LYS A 158 -15.42 -1.25 14.94
N ASP A 159 -14.90 -0.82 13.80
CA ASP A 159 -15.18 0.44 13.11
C ASP A 159 -14.81 1.73 13.89
N ASN A 160 -13.97 1.62 14.93
CA ASN A 160 -13.44 2.78 15.66
C ASN A 160 -12.57 3.67 14.75
N ILE A 161 -12.42 4.94 15.12
CA ILE A 161 -11.55 5.89 14.46
C ILE A 161 -10.24 6.06 15.24
N PHE A 162 -9.12 5.68 14.62
CA PHE A 162 -7.78 5.87 15.17
C PHE A 162 -6.79 6.27 14.07
N HIS A 163 -6.50 7.57 13.99
CA HIS A 163 -5.48 8.10 13.08
C HIS A 163 -4.07 7.74 13.57
N PHE A 164 -3.16 7.49 12.63
CA PHE A 164 -1.74 7.25 12.87
C PHE A 164 -1.43 6.04 13.78
N LEU A 165 -2.33 5.05 13.87
CA LEU A 165 -2.08 3.86 14.70
C LEU A 165 -0.74 3.19 14.33
N PHE A 166 0.12 2.95 15.32
CA PHE A 166 1.45 2.35 15.16
C PHE A 166 2.43 3.11 14.27
N LEU A 167 2.27 4.43 14.13
CA LEU A 167 3.20 5.26 13.35
C LEU A 167 4.65 5.09 13.83
N PHE A 168 5.58 4.88 12.90
CA PHE A 168 7.02 4.70 13.16
C PHE A 168 7.41 3.49 14.05
N ALA A 169 6.55 2.48 14.21
CA ALA A 169 6.95 1.26 14.90
C ALA A 169 8.17 0.62 14.21
N ARG A 170 9.34 0.66 14.85
CA ARG A 170 10.62 0.30 14.20
C ARG A 170 10.81 -1.20 14.07
N ASP A 171 10.59 -1.93 15.15
CA ASP A 171 10.86 -3.37 15.23
C ASP A 171 9.62 -4.08 15.72
N VAL A 172 8.98 -4.85 14.86
CA VAL A 172 7.78 -5.63 15.20
C VAL A 172 7.92 -7.04 14.62
N ASP A 173 7.27 -8.04 15.20
CA ASP A 173 7.18 -9.34 14.53
C ASP A 173 5.91 -9.35 13.67
N ASP A 174 4.73 -9.49 14.29
CA ASP A 174 3.45 -9.49 13.58
C ASP A 174 2.51 -8.37 14.05
N ILE A 175 1.91 -7.66 13.11
CA ILE A 175 0.80 -6.73 13.35
C ILE A 175 -0.38 -7.10 12.45
N ILE A 176 -1.56 -7.24 13.05
CA ILE A 176 -2.83 -7.44 12.36
C ILE A 176 -3.79 -6.34 12.83
N VAL A 177 -4.28 -5.51 11.90
CA VAL A 177 -5.27 -4.45 12.17
C VAL A 177 -6.49 -4.68 11.30
N GLU A 178 -7.66 -4.74 11.91
CA GLU A 178 -8.93 -5.01 11.24
C GLU A 178 -9.99 -3.97 11.59
N ASN A 179 -10.90 -3.70 10.65
CA ASN A 179 -12.13 -2.91 10.87
C ASN A 179 -11.86 -1.57 11.57
N LEU A 180 -10.93 -0.78 11.04
CA LEU A 180 -10.50 0.47 11.65
C LEU A 180 -10.56 1.61 10.63
N LYS A 181 -10.99 2.77 11.11
CA LYS A 181 -11.04 4.01 10.32
C LYS A 181 -9.93 4.94 10.77
N GLY A 182 -9.32 5.68 9.86
CA GLY A 182 -8.27 6.63 10.20
C GLY A 182 -7.23 6.80 9.11
N SER A 183 -6.60 7.96 9.10
CA SER A 183 -5.50 8.24 8.17
C SER A 183 -4.19 7.67 8.71
N TRP A 184 -3.31 7.24 7.81
CA TRP A 184 -1.94 6.81 8.13
C TRP A 184 -1.86 5.65 9.13
N ILE A 185 -2.87 4.79 9.16
CA ILE A 185 -2.83 3.54 9.94
C ILE A 185 -1.63 2.73 9.47
N CYS A 186 -0.78 2.33 10.42
CA CYS A 186 0.45 1.57 10.19
C CYS A 186 1.45 2.24 9.24
N GLY A 187 1.46 3.58 9.20
CA GLY A 187 2.46 4.34 8.43
C GLY A 187 3.88 4.19 9.02
N TYR A 188 4.89 4.15 8.14
CA TYR A 188 6.31 4.07 8.52
C TYR A 188 6.72 2.89 9.44
N ILE A 189 5.92 1.83 9.54
CA ILE A 189 6.34 0.63 10.29
C ILE A 189 7.56 0.00 9.60
N ALA A 190 8.51 -0.47 10.40
CA ALA A 190 9.78 -1.04 9.96
C ALA A 190 10.66 -0.11 9.12
N SER A 191 10.37 1.19 9.09
CA SER A 191 11.21 2.16 8.37
C SER A 191 12.49 2.50 9.14
N HIS A 192 13.44 3.15 8.46
CA HIS A 192 14.70 3.64 9.05
C HIS A 192 15.53 2.53 9.70
N ASN A 193 15.90 1.52 8.91
CA ASN A 193 16.57 0.29 9.39
C ASN A 193 15.77 -0.45 10.47
N GLY A 194 14.44 -0.47 10.31
CA GLY A 194 13.52 -1.27 11.11
C GLY A 194 13.25 -2.63 10.49
N HIS A 195 12.61 -3.51 11.26
CA HIS A 195 12.23 -4.84 10.83
C HIS A 195 10.79 -5.19 11.24
N ALA A 196 10.02 -5.70 10.29
CA ALA A 196 8.78 -6.42 10.55
C ALA A 196 8.78 -7.81 9.90
N ASN A 197 8.07 -8.76 10.50
CA ASN A 197 7.75 -9.99 9.83
C ASN A 197 6.45 -9.83 9.02
N ASP A 198 5.27 -9.95 9.64
CA ASP A 198 3.99 -9.87 8.93
C ASP A 198 3.20 -8.62 9.35
N ILE A 199 2.80 -7.79 8.38
CA ILE A 199 1.94 -6.62 8.60
C ILE A 199 0.68 -6.80 7.76
N ILE A 200 -0.47 -6.89 8.42
CA ILE A 200 -1.76 -7.23 7.81
C ILE A 200 -2.81 -6.18 8.17
N GLY A 201 -3.44 -5.58 7.15
CA GLY A 201 -4.60 -4.71 7.27
C GLY A 201 -5.82 -5.28 6.59
N VAL A 202 -6.95 -5.30 7.30
CA VAL A 202 -8.22 -5.83 6.78
C VAL A 202 -9.33 -4.81 7.01
N ASN A 203 -10.10 -4.49 5.97
CA ASN A 203 -11.23 -3.56 6.06
C ASN A 203 -10.83 -2.20 6.67
N LEU A 204 -9.69 -1.65 6.25
CA LEU A 204 -9.26 -0.32 6.70
C LEU A 204 -9.91 0.77 5.83
N GLU A 205 -10.26 1.89 6.44
CA GLU A 205 -10.81 3.07 5.75
C GLU A 205 -10.08 4.33 6.24
N GLY A 206 -9.73 5.24 5.35
CA GLY A 206 -8.99 6.46 5.70
C GLY A 206 -7.70 6.61 4.89
N ASN A 207 -7.23 7.84 4.74
CA ASN A 207 -6.18 8.19 3.79
C ASN A 207 -4.80 7.58 4.13
N SER A 208 -4.11 7.06 3.12
CA SER A 208 -2.70 6.63 3.17
C SER A 208 -2.36 5.51 4.20
N PRO A 209 -3.17 4.44 4.36
CA PRO A 209 -2.81 3.33 5.23
C PRO A 209 -1.59 2.62 4.66
N PHE A 210 -0.67 2.21 5.54
CA PHE A 210 0.64 1.62 5.19
C PHE A 210 1.57 2.53 4.37
N ALA A 211 1.30 3.83 4.29
CA ALA A 211 2.19 4.71 3.57
C ALA A 211 3.61 4.70 4.17
N TYR A 212 4.61 4.66 3.29
CA TYR A 212 6.04 4.64 3.62
C TYR A 212 6.50 3.48 4.52
N ILE A 213 5.73 2.40 4.61
CA ILE A 213 6.11 1.21 5.37
C ILE A 213 7.40 0.58 4.80
N GLY A 214 8.30 0.16 5.68
CA GLY A 214 9.58 -0.43 5.30
C GLY A 214 10.50 0.49 4.50
N SER A 215 10.28 1.81 4.52
CA SER A 215 11.13 2.78 3.81
C SER A 215 12.47 3.00 4.51
N ASN A 216 13.43 3.63 3.81
CA ASN A 216 14.73 3.99 4.37
C ASN A 216 15.46 2.77 4.96
N GLU A 217 15.78 1.81 4.09
CA GLU A 217 16.49 0.55 4.43
C GLU A 217 15.69 -0.36 5.39
N GLY A 218 14.38 -0.15 5.51
CA GLY A 218 13.48 -0.99 6.27
C GLY A 218 13.27 -2.37 5.66
N ARG A 219 12.94 -3.37 6.49
CA ARG A 219 12.74 -4.76 6.03
C ARG A 219 11.45 -5.34 6.55
N VAL A 220 10.54 -5.71 5.65
CA VAL A 220 9.28 -6.38 5.98
C VAL A 220 9.23 -7.71 5.27
N ASN A 221 9.03 -8.83 5.96
CA ASN A 221 8.87 -10.11 5.25
C ASN A 221 7.61 -10.07 4.37
N ARG A 222 6.46 -9.71 4.96
CA ARG A 222 5.19 -9.68 4.25
C ARG A 222 4.31 -8.49 4.64
N LEU A 223 3.79 -7.80 3.63
CA LEU A 223 2.78 -6.75 3.76
C LEU A 223 1.50 -7.17 3.05
N VAL A 224 0.36 -7.14 3.75
CA VAL A 224 -0.94 -7.55 3.23
C VAL A 224 -1.99 -6.48 3.50
N GLY A 225 -2.67 -6.03 2.46
CA GLY A 225 -3.81 -5.12 2.55
C GLY A 225 -5.03 -5.72 1.87
N LEU A 226 -6.13 -5.82 2.60
CA LEU A 226 -7.35 -6.48 2.16
C LEU A 226 -8.55 -5.57 2.36
N ARG A 227 -9.31 -5.35 1.28
CA ARG A 227 -10.58 -4.60 1.31
C ARG A 227 -10.42 -3.20 1.90
N ILE A 228 -9.32 -2.52 1.56
CA ILE A 228 -9.02 -1.17 2.04
C ILE A 228 -9.71 -0.16 1.13
N LYS A 229 -10.38 0.83 1.74
CA LYS A 229 -11.10 1.88 1.03
C LYS A 229 -10.50 3.25 1.32
N ASP A 230 -9.69 3.78 0.40
CA ASP A 230 -9.28 5.20 0.40
C ASP A 230 -8.36 5.57 -0.79
N SER A 231 -7.67 6.72 -0.70
CA SER A 231 -6.49 7.10 -1.45
C SER A 231 -5.17 6.64 -0.84
N GLU A 232 -4.19 6.43 -1.73
CA GLU A 232 -2.76 6.30 -1.38
C GLU A 232 -2.42 5.11 -0.47
N VAL A 233 -3.21 4.04 -0.61
CA VAL A 233 -2.99 2.77 0.10
C VAL A 233 -1.64 2.15 -0.23
N MET A 234 -0.73 2.11 0.75
CA MET A 234 0.65 1.64 0.61
C MET A 234 1.52 2.52 -0.30
N SER A 235 1.17 3.79 -0.47
CA SER A 235 2.01 4.72 -1.23
C SER A 235 3.42 4.80 -0.62
N TYR A 236 4.43 4.84 -1.49
CA TYR A 236 5.85 4.89 -1.10
C TYR A 236 6.33 3.71 -0.22
N ALA A 237 5.60 2.59 -0.19
CA ALA A 237 6.06 1.40 0.52
C ALA A 237 7.42 0.94 -0.02
N PHE A 238 8.33 0.60 0.89
CA PHE A 238 9.69 0.13 0.62
C PHE A 238 10.57 1.11 -0.16
N SER A 239 10.25 2.41 -0.09
CA SER A 239 11.07 3.45 -0.68
C SER A 239 12.47 3.55 -0.04
N GLU A 240 13.42 4.15 -0.74
CA GLU A 240 14.77 4.44 -0.22
C GLU A 240 15.51 3.20 0.33
N GLY A 241 15.60 2.14 -0.46
CA GLY A 241 16.35 0.93 -0.08
C GLY A 241 15.57 -0.06 0.77
N GLY A 242 14.26 0.14 0.93
CA GLY A 242 13.39 -0.81 1.62
C GLY A 242 13.35 -2.18 0.94
N SER A 243 13.15 -3.24 1.70
CA SER A 243 13.02 -4.60 1.16
C SER A 243 11.79 -5.33 1.66
N CYS A 244 11.16 -6.08 0.76
CA CYS A 244 10.03 -6.94 1.05
C CYS A 244 10.09 -8.28 0.31
N SER A 245 9.74 -9.38 0.98
CA SER A 245 9.58 -10.66 0.26
C SER A 245 8.25 -10.70 -0.49
N GLN A 246 7.15 -10.32 0.16
CA GLN A 246 5.84 -10.28 -0.51
C GLN A 246 5.00 -9.08 -0.10
N MET A 247 4.54 -8.33 -1.10
CA MET A 247 3.54 -7.28 -0.95
C MET A 247 2.25 -7.72 -1.64
N ILE A 248 1.13 -7.74 -0.92
CA ILE A 248 -0.15 -8.27 -1.37
C ILE A 248 -1.24 -7.23 -1.14
N ALA A 249 -1.96 -6.86 -2.20
CA ALA A 249 -3.09 -5.95 -2.15
C ALA A 249 -4.31 -6.58 -2.84
N VAL A 250 -5.38 -6.83 -2.08
CA VAL A 250 -6.61 -7.45 -2.61
C VAL A 250 -7.83 -6.63 -2.24
N GLY A 251 -8.69 -6.33 -3.21
CA GLY A 251 -9.96 -5.65 -2.93
C GLY A 251 -9.79 -4.16 -2.58
N ILE A 252 -8.75 -3.49 -3.05
CA ILE A 252 -8.49 -2.07 -2.74
C ILE A 252 -9.43 -1.20 -3.59
N ARG A 253 -10.07 -0.20 -2.98
CA ARG A 253 -11.01 0.70 -3.67
C ARG A 253 -10.74 2.15 -3.32
N GLY A 254 -10.87 3.02 -4.33
CA GLY A 254 -10.85 4.47 -4.17
C GLY A 254 -9.56 5.12 -4.66
N GLY A 255 -9.43 6.41 -4.38
CA GLY A 255 -8.16 7.11 -4.50
C GLY A 255 -7.68 7.51 -5.89
N LEU A 256 -6.69 8.40 -5.89
CA LEU A 256 -5.95 8.77 -7.10
C LEU A 256 -4.84 7.74 -7.37
N ASN A 257 -4.00 7.44 -6.37
CA ASN A 257 -2.78 6.66 -6.54
C ASN A 257 -2.59 5.64 -5.41
N ASN A 258 -3.38 4.57 -5.35
CA ASN A 258 -3.32 3.60 -4.24
C ASN A 258 -1.91 3.04 -4.08
N LEU A 259 -1.46 2.20 -5.02
CA LEU A 259 -0.13 1.60 -5.00
C LEU A 259 0.87 2.46 -5.81
N GLY A 260 1.08 3.70 -5.36
CA GLY A 260 2.01 4.65 -5.98
C GLY A 260 3.42 4.55 -5.41
N PHE A 261 4.44 4.62 -6.28
CA PHE A 261 5.85 4.75 -5.91
C PHE A 261 6.40 3.60 -5.05
N ILE A 262 5.98 2.37 -5.35
CA ILE A 262 6.41 1.18 -4.63
C ILE A 262 7.88 0.87 -4.94
N GLY A 263 8.71 0.79 -3.90
CA GLY A 263 10.16 0.65 -4.08
C GLY A 263 10.74 1.84 -4.84
N HIS A 264 10.28 3.06 -4.56
CA HIS A 264 10.84 4.27 -5.17
C HIS A 264 12.09 4.73 -4.40
N SER A 265 13.13 5.16 -5.10
CA SER A 265 14.27 5.84 -4.48
C SER A 265 14.58 7.10 -5.27
N ASP A 266 14.90 8.19 -4.60
CA ASP A 266 15.48 9.40 -5.22
C ASP A 266 17.00 9.34 -5.28
N SER A 267 17.60 8.33 -4.63
CA SER A 267 19.03 8.09 -4.64
C SER A 267 19.38 6.77 -5.32
N SER A 268 20.29 6.82 -6.29
CA SER A 268 20.87 5.62 -6.93
C SER A 268 21.73 4.76 -6.00
N LYS A 269 21.88 5.15 -4.73
CA LYS A 269 22.70 4.48 -3.73
C LYS A 269 21.91 3.49 -2.88
N ARG A 270 20.58 3.64 -2.82
CA ARG A 270 19.71 2.82 -1.98
C ARG A 270 18.87 1.91 -2.86
N ASN A 271 19.38 0.70 -3.05
CA ASN A 271 18.71 -0.33 -3.84
C ASN A 271 17.90 -1.22 -2.91
N GLY A 272 16.59 -1.05 -2.93
CA GLY A 272 15.67 -1.96 -2.26
C GLY A 272 15.43 -3.23 -3.10
N LYS A 273 14.71 -4.17 -2.51
CA LYS A 273 14.37 -5.45 -3.15
C LYS A 273 12.96 -5.85 -2.77
N ILE A 274 12.09 -6.01 -3.75
CA ILE A 274 10.73 -6.54 -3.54
C ILE A 274 10.62 -7.83 -4.33
N GLU A 275 10.62 -8.99 -3.67
CA GLU A 275 10.65 -10.26 -4.40
C GLU A 275 9.34 -10.47 -5.17
N GLN A 276 8.18 -10.24 -4.54
CA GLN A 276 6.88 -10.35 -5.18
C GLN A 276 5.94 -9.20 -4.84
N LEU A 277 5.28 -8.65 -5.87
CA LEU A 277 4.11 -7.77 -5.72
C LEU A 277 2.90 -8.45 -6.34
N ILE A 278 1.83 -8.63 -5.56
CA ILE A 278 0.56 -9.23 -5.99
C ILE A 278 -0.56 -8.20 -5.77
N VAL A 279 -1.26 -7.85 -6.84
CA VAL A 279 -2.38 -6.92 -6.83
C VAL A 279 -3.58 -7.58 -7.50
N VAL A 280 -4.67 -7.74 -6.75
CA VAL A 280 -5.87 -8.45 -7.22
C VAL A 280 -7.11 -7.64 -6.91
N ASP A 281 -8.00 -7.49 -7.88
CA ASP A 281 -9.29 -6.84 -7.68
C ASP A 281 -9.10 -5.44 -7.07
N VAL A 282 -8.49 -4.52 -7.82
CA VAL A 282 -8.20 -3.15 -7.37
C VAL A 282 -8.84 -2.14 -8.31
N GLU A 283 -9.52 -1.14 -7.75
CA GLU A 283 -10.10 -0.04 -8.51
C GLU A 283 -9.52 1.30 -8.05
N GLY A 284 -9.05 2.11 -9.00
CA GLY A 284 -8.53 3.45 -8.75
C GLY A 284 -9.08 4.48 -9.74
N ARG A 285 -9.12 5.75 -9.31
CA ARG A 285 -9.63 6.83 -10.17
C ARG A 285 -8.64 7.19 -11.27
N THR A 286 -7.36 7.39 -10.94
CA THR A 286 -6.35 7.85 -11.90
C THR A 286 -5.29 6.83 -12.21
N GLN A 287 -4.60 6.26 -11.22
CA GLN A 287 -3.54 5.27 -11.44
C GLN A 287 -3.49 4.32 -10.24
N PRO A 288 -4.29 3.23 -10.23
CA PRO A 288 -4.33 2.31 -9.08
C PRO A 288 -2.95 1.73 -8.75
N ILE A 289 -2.09 1.56 -9.75
CA ILE A 289 -0.70 1.11 -9.62
C ILE A 289 0.18 2.00 -10.50
N PHE A 290 1.12 2.72 -9.89
CA PHE A 290 2.03 3.63 -10.59
C PHE A 290 3.43 3.61 -9.98
N GLY A 291 4.46 3.68 -10.83
CA GLY A 291 5.84 3.83 -10.37
C GLY A 291 6.32 2.61 -9.56
N VAL A 292 6.03 1.40 -10.06
CA VAL A 292 6.52 0.16 -9.43
C VAL A 292 7.97 -0.07 -9.82
N GLY A 293 8.82 0.09 -8.80
CA GLY A 293 10.27 0.03 -8.87
C GLY A 293 10.85 1.24 -9.58
N SER A 294 11.55 2.07 -8.80
CA SER A 294 12.35 3.17 -9.32
C SER A 294 13.81 3.06 -8.83
N GLN A 295 14.73 3.63 -9.59
CA GLN A 295 16.15 3.84 -9.25
C GLN A 295 16.88 2.68 -8.54
N GLY A 296 17.16 1.60 -9.26
CA GLY A 296 18.11 0.55 -8.84
C GLY A 296 17.53 -0.55 -7.95
N ASN A 297 16.23 -0.47 -7.66
CA ASN A 297 15.48 -1.56 -7.05
C ASN A 297 15.50 -2.84 -7.91
N LYS A 298 15.10 -3.96 -7.30
CA LYS A 298 14.94 -5.25 -7.99
C LYS A 298 13.62 -5.89 -7.62
N PHE A 299 12.92 -6.39 -8.63
CA PHE A 299 11.71 -7.18 -8.48
C PHE A 299 11.86 -8.54 -9.15
N ASN A 300 11.46 -9.63 -8.48
CA ASN A 300 11.38 -10.91 -9.19
C ASN A 300 10.09 -10.95 -10.00
N GLN A 301 8.95 -10.62 -9.37
CA GLN A 301 7.66 -10.78 -10.02
C GLN A 301 6.64 -9.72 -9.59
N VAL A 302 5.93 -9.16 -10.58
CA VAL A 302 4.77 -8.29 -10.40
C VAL A 302 3.56 -8.95 -11.04
N ILE A 303 2.51 -9.20 -10.26
CA ILE A 303 1.24 -9.80 -10.70
C ILE A 303 0.13 -8.79 -10.44
N ALA A 304 -0.59 -8.39 -11.49
CA ALA A 304 -1.76 -7.54 -11.40
C ALA A 304 -2.94 -8.22 -12.13
N VAL A 305 -4.02 -8.50 -11.42
CA VAL A 305 -5.18 -9.20 -11.97
C VAL A 305 -6.47 -8.47 -11.60
N LYS A 306 -7.37 -8.24 -12.58
CA LYS A 306 -8.62 -7.50 -12.38
C LYS A 306 -8.39 -6.11 -11.76
N VAL A 307 -7.60 -5.28 -12.43
CA VAL A 307 -7.33 -3.93 -11.97
C VAL A 307 -8.00 -2.93 -12.91
N ASP A 308 -8.82 -2.05 -12.35
CA ASP A 308 -9.62 -1.08 -13.08
C ASP A 308 -9.17 0.35 -12.77
N CYS A 309 -9.05 1.15 -13.82
CA CYS A 309 -8.67 2.55 -13.80
C CYS A 309 -9.64 3.37 -14.67
N ARG A 310 -10.27 4.38 -14.06
CA ARG A 310 -11.29 5.19 -14.75
C ARG A 310 -10.74 6.26 -15.70
N ILE A 311 -9.55 6.81 -15.41
CA ILE A 311 -9.05 8.01 -16.11
C ILE A 311 -7.78 7.75 -16.91
N SER A 312 -6.84 6.94 -16.42
CA SER A 312 -5.58 6.69 -17.13
C SER A 312 -5.32 5.18 -17.25
N GLY A 313 -4.10 4.70 -17.06
CA GLY A 313 -3.75 3.29 -17.18
C GLY A 313 -3.43 2.61 -15.85
N VAL A 314 -3.36 1.28 -15.93
CA VAL A 314 -2.80 0.42 -14.89
C VAL A 314 -1.34 0.13 -15.17
N LEU A 315 -0.52 0.02 -14.12
CA LEU A 315 0.93 -0.28 -14.19
C LEU A 315 1.71 0.75 -15.02
N GLY A 316 1.38 2.03 -14.84
CA GLY A 316 2.15 3.13 -15.44
C GLY A 316 3.56 3.19 -14.85
N SER A 317 4.56 3.32 -15.73
CA SER A 317 5.99 3.39 -15.37
C SER A 317 6.50 2.20 -14.55
N VAL A 318 5.88 1.02 -14.68
CA VAL A 318 6.41 -0.22 -14.10
C VAL A 318 7.79 -0.50 -14.68
N GLY A 319 8.77 -0.87 -13.86
CA GLY A 319 10.10 -1.16 -14.38
C GLY A 319 10.96 0.09 -14.65
N SER A 320 10.60 1.25 -14.09
CA SER A 320 11.37 2.48 -14.29
C SER A 320 12.73 2.42 -13.59
N HIS A 321 13.85 2.46 -14.30
CA HIS A 321 15.21 2.39 -13.70
C HIS A 321 15.44 1.18 -12.76
N THR A 322 14.64 0.11 -12.88
CA THR A 322 14.68 -1.08 -12.02
C THR A 322 14.78 -2.32 -12.91
N GLU A 323 15.25 -3.43 -12.34
CA GLU A 323 15.20 -4.72 -12.99
C GLU A 323 13.99 -5.51 -12.47
N ILE A 324 13.12 -5.96 -13.37
CA ILE A 324 11.98 -6.83 -13.07
C ILE A 324 12.08 -8.10 -13.92
N LEU A 325 12.09 -9.27 -13.27
CA LEU A 325 12.20 -10.53 -14.02
C LEU A 325 10.89 -10.87 -14.75
N GLN A 326 9.75 -10.66 -14.12
CA GLN A 326 8.47 -10.95 -14.74
C GLN A 326 7.38 -9.98 -14.29
N VAL A 327 6.61 -9.46 -15.25
CA VAL A 327 5.40 -8.67 -15.02
C VAL A 327 4.24 -9.37 -15.71
N ILE A 328 3.17 -9.63 -14.98
CA ILE A 328 1.93 -10.25 -15.48
C ILE A 328 0.77 -9.30 -15.17
N GLY A 329 0.13 -8.78 -16.21
CA GLY A 329 -1.14 -8.08 -16.14
C GLY A 329 -2.24 -8.88 -16.80
N ALA A 330 -3.32 -9.19 -16.07
CA ALA A 330 -4.48 -9.90 -16.62
C ALA A 330 -5.79 -9.19 -16.27
N GLU A 331 -6.71 -9.10 -17.24
CA GLU A 331 -8.02 -8.45 -17.03
C GLU A 331 -7.88 -7.00 -16.52
N LEU A 332 -6.92 -6.27 -17.10
CA LEU A 332 -6.69 -4.86 -16.79
C LEU A 332 -7.65 -3.98 -17.59
N LYS A 333 -8.21 -2.95 -16.95
CA LYS A 333 -9.05 -1.94 -17.58
C LYS A 333 -8.49 -0.55 -17.29
N GLY A 334 -8.26 0.23 -18.33
CA GLY A 334 -7.73 1.59 -18.22
C GLY A 334 -7.25 2.08 -19.57
N GLU A 335 -7.29 3.39 -19.78
CA GLU A 335 -6.92 4.01 -21.06
C GLU A 335 -5.49 3.66 -21.52
N ALA A 336 -4.50 3.63 -20.63
CA ALA A 336 -3.07 3.56 -21.00
C ALA A 336 -2.29 2.48 -20.22
N ASN A 337 -2.76 1.23 -20.25
CA ASN A 337 -2.13 0.13 -19.50
C ASN A 337 -0.69 -0.11 -19.94
N PHE A 338 0.21 -0.35 -18.98
CA PHE A 338 1.65 -0.50 -19.21
C PHE A 338 2.34 0.69 -19.90
N ASN A 339 1.77 1.89 -19.83
CA ASN A 339 2.43 3.08 -20.35
C ASN A 339 3.79 3.27 -19.67
N HIS A 340 4.85 3.48 -20.47
CA HIS A 340 6.23 3.62 -20.01
C HIS A 340 6.80 2.38 -19.29
N ALA A 341 6.28 1.17 -19.54
CA ALA A 341 6.87 -0.02 -18.95
C ALA A 341 8.34 -0.18 -19.39
N GLY A 342 9.22 -0.42 -18.42
CA GLY A 342 10.66 -0.55 -18.60
C GLY A 342 11.41 0.77 -18.81
N PHE A 343 10.82 1.93 -18.51
CA PHE A 343 11.46 3.25 -18.67
C PHE A 343 12.87 3.31 -18.07
N SER A 344 13.93 3.36 -18.89
CA SER A 344 15.33 3.31 -18.42
C SER A 344 15.69 2.14 -17.47
N GLY A 345 14.86 1.10 -17.38
CA GLY A 345 15.09 -0.11 -16.59
C GLY A 345 15.15 -1.35 -17.46
N TYR A 346 14.94 -2.52 -16.88
CA TYR A 346 14.89 -3.79 -17.61
C TYR A 346 13.75 -4.67 -17.13
N ILE A 347 12.83 -5.02 -18.03
CA ILE A 347 11.83 -6.07 -17.75
C ILE A 347 12.14 -7.26 -18.64
N HIS A 348 12.46 -8.41 -18.04
CA HIS A 348 12.82 -9.61 -18.82
C HIS A 348 11.59 -10.21 -19.53
N GLN A 349 10.45 -10.28 -18.84
CA GLN A 349 9.19 -10.77 -19.39
C GLN A 349 8.02 -9.89 -18.99
N LEU A 350 7.21 -9.49 -19.98
CA LEU A 350 6.01 -8.70 -19.80
C LEU A 350 4.82 -9.38 -20.46
N TYR A 351 3.84 -9.82 -19.68
CA TYR A 351 2.61 -10.45 -20.15
C TYR A 351 1.43 -9.50 -19.93
N GLY A 352 0.65 -9.27 -20.98
CA GLY A 352 -0.67 -8.65 -20.91
C GLY A 352 -1.74 -9.57 -21.51
N ILE A 353 -2.74 -9.92 -20.70
CA ILE A 353 -3.76 -10.91 -21.06
C ILE A 353 -5.15 -10.29 -20.83
N ASN A 354 -6.00 -10.28 -21.86
CA ASN A 354 -7.37 -9.77 -21.81
C ASN A 354 -7.44 -8.32 -21.27
N ILE A 355 -6.72 -7.40 -21.91
CA ILE A 355 -6.62 -6.01 -21.47
C ILE A 355 -7.57 -5.14 -22.28
N GLU A 356 -8.17 -4.13 -21.64
CA GLU A 356 -9.02 -3.13 -22.27
C GLU A 356 -8.43 -1.73 -22.05
N GLY A 357 -8.07 -1.04 -23.14
CA GLY A 357 -7.47 0.29 -23.12
C GLY A 357 -6.92 0.78 -24.45
N ASP A 358 -7.22 2.03 -24.82
CA ASP A 358 -6.86 2.67 -26.11
C ASP A 358 -5.38 2.98 -26.32
N ARG A 359 -4.54 2.91 -25.30
CA ARG A 359 -3.10 3.22 -25.38
C ARG A 359 -2.31 2.15 -24.63
N THR A 360 -2.75 0.91 -24.75
CA THR A 360 -2.11 -0.22 -24.08
C THR A 360 -0.73 -0.49 -24.69
N PHE A 361 0.27 -0.70 -23.84
CA PHE A 361 1.67 -0.85 -24.22
C PHE A 361 2.28 0.40 -24.88
N SER A 362 1.90 1.60 -24.45
CA SER A 362 2.48 2.82 -24.99
C SER A 362 3.88 3.12 -24.43
N ASN A 363 4.76 3.68 -25.27
CA ASN A 363 6.10 4.17 -24.87
C ASN A 363 6.97 3.11 -24.14
N LEU A 364 6.91 1.86 -24.58
CA LEU A 364 7.67 0.76 -24.01
C LEU A 364 9.19 0.92 -24.15
N GLY A 365 9.95 0.67 -23.09
CA GLY A 365 11.41 0.71 -23.14
C GLY A 365 11.97 2.10 -23.44
N TYR A 366 11.22 3.16 -23.12
CA TYR A 366 11.57 4.55 -23.40
C TYR A 366 12.94 4.94 -22.80
N TYR A 367 13.62 5.90 -23.44
CA TYR A 367 15.01 6.32 -23.20
C TYR A 367 16.02 5.17 -23.34
N TYR A 368 16.41 4.56 -22.22
CA TYR A 368 17.42 3.49 -22.15
C TYR A 368 16.84 2.17 -21.66
N GLY A 369 15.51 2.09 -21.61
CA GLY A 369 14.79 0.93 -21.17
C GLY A 369 15.07 -0.27 -22.04
N LYS A 370 15.08 -1.46 -21.46
CA LYS A 370 15.16 -2.72 -22.21
C LYS A 370 13.97 -3.60 -21.83
N LEU A 371 13.48 -4.34 -22.80
CA LEU A 371 12.40 -5.30 -22.64
C LEU A 371 12.83 -6.60 -23.30
N GLY A 372 12.76 -7.71 -22.58
CA GLY A 372 13.06 -9.02 -23.13
C GLY A 372 11.93 -9.48 -24.04
N THR A 373 11.01 -10.28 -23.50
CA THR A 373 9.84 -10.76 -24.25
C THR A 373 8.58 -10.04 -23.79
N ILE A 374 7.82 -9.51 -24.75
CA ILE A 374 6.48 -8.98 -24.52
C ILE A 374 5.47 -9.94 -25.12
N VAL A 375 4.44 -10.29 -24.35
CA VAL A 375 3.35 -11.15 -24.78
C VAL A 375 2.03 -10.43 -24.56
N ALA A 376 1.29 -10.15 -25.63
CA ALA A 376 0.02 -9.44 -25.63
C ALA A 376 -1.09 -10.33 -26.21
N ILE A 377 -2.05 -10.76 -25.38
CA ILE A 377 -3.11 -11.69 -25.77
C ILE A 377 -4.47 -11.07 -25.46
N GLY A 378 -5.35 -10.96 -26.46
CA GLY A 378 -6.72 -10.48 -26.25
C GLY A 378 -6.77 -9.00 -25.83
N VAL A 379 -5.93 -8.14 -26.42
CA VAL A 379 -5.90 -6.71 -26.09
C VAL A 379 -6.95 -5.97 -26.91
N LYS A 380 -7.84 -5.25 -26.24
CA LYS A 380 -8.90 -4.45 -26.84
C LYS A 380 -8.63 -2.97 -26.61
N GLY A 381 -8.97 -2.16 -27.59
CA GLY A 381 -8.75 -0.71 -27.59
C GLY A 381 -8.17 -0.26 -28.91
N LYS A 382 -7.95 1.04 -29.02
CA LYS A 382 -7.19 1.65 -30.12
C LYS A 382 -5.69 1.57 -29.85
N GLU A 383 -4.89 1.94 -30.84
CA GLU A 383 -3.45 2.25 -30.71
C GLU A 383 -2.63 1.29 -29.82
N THR A 384 -2.80 -0.03 -29.97
CA THR A 384 -1.98 -0.99 -29.20
C THR A 384 -0.52 -0.89 -29.68
N PHE A 385 0.43 -0.77 -28.75
CA PHE A 385 1.84 -0.42 -29.04
C PHE A 385 2.04 1.01 -29.60
N HIS A 386 1.36 1.98 -28.99
CA HIS A 386 1.49 3.39 -29.37
C HIS A 386 2.79 4.07 -28.91
N TRP A 387 3.29 5.02 -29.69
CA TRP A 387 4.44 5.84 -29.34
C TRP A 387 4.11 7.33 -29.47
N HIS A 388 4.32 8.11 -28.41
CA HIS A 388 3.92 9.52 -28.35
C HIS A 388 4.98 10.53 -28.82
N SER A 389 6.19 10.12 -29.23
CA SER A 389 7.18 11.11 -29.68
C SER A 389 6.88 11.62 -31.08
N ASP A 390 7.18 12.90 -31.28
CA ASP A 390 7.28 13.50 -32.61
C ASP A 390 8.21 12.64 -33.49
N GLN A 391 7.86 12.49 -34.77
CA GLN A 391 8.54 11.57 -35.70
C GLN A 391 10.05 11.82 -35.85
N GLU A 392 10.56 12.98 -35.44
CA GLU A 392 11.98 13.32 -35.51
C GLU A 392 12.83 12.57 -34.48
N ASP A 393 12.31 12.32 -33.27
CA ASP A 393 13.01 11.55 -32.24
C ASP A 393 13.10 10.06 -32.61
N LEU A 394 12.13 9.54 -33.37
CA LEU A 394 12.11 8.16 -33.87
C LEU A 394 13.19 7.89 -34.94
N LYS A 395 13.52 8.89 -35.76
CA LYS A 395 14.49 8.71 -36.86
C LYS A 395 15.95 8.75 -36.40
N ASN A 396 16.23 9.46 -35.31
CA ASN A 396 17.60 9.73 -34.86
C ASN A 396 17.91 9.23 -33.45
N GLY A 397 16.91 8.74 -32.70
CA GLY A 397 17.10 8.24 -31.34
C GLY A 397 17.62 6.78 -31.30
N PRO A 398 18.49 6.41 -30.33
CA PRO A 398 18.94 5.03 -30.07
C PRO A 398 17.84 4.11 -29.51
N ILE A 399 16.58 4.42 -29.80
CA ILE A 399 15.38 3.90 -29.11
C ILE A 399 14.73 2.76 -29.90
N THR A 400 15.04 2.62 -31.19
CA THR A 400 14.56 1.50 -31.99
C THR A 400 15.30 0.22 -31.56
N LYS A 401 14.55 -0.86 -31.27
CA LYS A 401 15.05 -2.18 -30.83
C LYS A 401 15.40 -2.37 -29.34
N ASN A 402 14.76 -1.62 -28.46
CA ASN A 402 14.83 -1.88 -27.02
C ASN A 402 14.02 -3.12 -26.57
N VAL A 403 13.19 -3.70 -27.46
CA VAL A 403 12.41 -4.92 -27.21
C VAL A 403 13.02 -6.11 -27.97
N LYS A 404 13.41 -7.17 -27.27
CA LYS A 404 14.03 -8.36 -27.89
C LYS A 404 13.03 -9.21 -28.68
N LYS A 405 11.79 -9.37 -28.20
CA LYS A 405 10.74 -10.15 -28.86
C LYS A 405 9.35 -9.64 -28.50
N ILE A 406 8.46 -9.56 -29.49
CA ILE A 406 7.04 -9.27 -29.30
C ILE A 406 6.22 -10.46 -29.80
N VAL A 407 5.30 -10.95 -28.99
CA VAL A 407 4.32 -11.99 -29.31
C VAL A 407 2.94 -11.39 -29.12
N TYR A 408 2.12 -11.31 -30.17
CA TYR A 408 0.77 -10.77 -30.03
C TYR A 408 -0.29 -11.60 -30.77
N TYR A 409 -1.45 -11.78 -30.14
CA TYR A 409 -2.58 -12.52 -30.69
C TYR A 409 -3.90 -11.89 -30.24
N ASP A 410 -4.83 -11.75 -31.19
CA ASP A 410 -6.15 -11.16 -30.95
C ASP A 410 -6.08 -9.76 -30.30
N CYS A 411 -5.25 -8.90 -30.87
CA CYS A 411 -5.10 -7.51 -30.45
C CYS A 411 -5.77 -6.57 -31.45
N ALA A 412 -6.60 -5.65 -30.95
CA ALA A 412 -7.23 -4.62 -31.75
C ALA A 412 -6.23 -3.51 -32.14
N GLU A 413 -6.38 -2.98 -33.36
CA GLU A 413 -5.69 -1.79 -33.89
C GLU A 413 -4.21 -1.68 -33.49
N ILE A 414 -3.39 -2.62 -33.98
CA ILE A 414 -1.93 -2.57 -33.81
C ILE A 414 -1.37 -1.31 -34.49
N SER A 415 -0.60 -0.53 -33.72
CA SER A 415 0.11 0.65 -34.21
C SER A 415 1.02 0.32 -35.40
N PRO A 416 1.08 1.19 -36.44
CA PRO A 416 1.98 1.00 -37.58
C PRO A 416 3.46 1.10 -37.19
N PHE A 417 3.77 1.52 -35.96
CA PHE A 417 5.14 1.64 -35.44
C PHE A 417 5.61 0.40 -34.68
N ILE A 418 4.87 -0.71 -34.69
CA ILE A 418 5.27 -1.93 -33.97
C ILE A 418 6.67 -2.43 -34.38
N ASP A 419 7.01 -2.32 -35.67
CA ASP A 419 8.32 -2.71 -36.21
C ASP A 419 9.48 -1.85 -35.67
N ALA A 420 9.20 -0.66 -35.13
CA ALA A 420 10.21 0.18 -34.49
C ALA A 420 10.67 -0.40 -33.13
N TYR A 421 9.84 -1.22 -32.48
CA TYR A 421 10.16 -1.78 -31.17
C TYR A 421 11.05 -3.02 -31.25
N SER A 422 10.86 -3.90 -32.25
CA SER A 422 11.53 -5.20 -32.32
C SER A 422 11.64 -5.73 -33.75
N ASP A 423 12.76 -6.40 -34.06
CA ASP A 423 12.91 -7.20 -35.29
C ASP A 423 12.30 -8.60 -35.17
N ASN A 424 11.89 -9.02 -33.96
CA ASN A 424 11.41 -10.37 -33.67
C ASN A 424 9.96 -10.33 -33.22
N ILE A 425 9.08 -10.20 -34.20
CA ILE A 425 7.63 -10.13 -34.01
C ILE A 425 7.01 -11.46 -34.41
N VAL A 426 6.24 -12.05 -33.51
CA VAL A 426 5.44 -13.27 -33.74
C VAL A 426 3.97 -12.90 -33.61
N SER A 427 3.17 -13.20 -34.64
CA SER A 427 1.74 -12.86 -34.69
C SER A 427 0.87 -14.04 -35.15
N GLY A 428 -0.46 -13.88 -35.09
CA GLY A 428 -1.41 -14.89 -35.56
C GLY A 428 -1.29 -16.24 -34.83
N ASN A 429 -1.55 -17.35 -35.53
CA ASN A 429 -1.54 -18.68 -34.90
C ASN A 429 -0.19 -19.07 -34.29
N GLU A 430 0.92 -18.57 -34.84
CA GLU A 430 2.26 -18.79 -34.28
C GLU A 430 2.40 -18.10 -32.93
N ALA A 431 1.85 -16.90 -32.78
CA ALA A 431 1.85 -16.19 -31.49
C ALA A 431 1.04 -16.94 -30.43
N LEU A 432 -0.09 -17.53 -30.81
CA LEU A 432 -0.89 -18.36 -29.89
C LEU A 432 -0.13 -19.62 -29.46
N ALA A 433 0.56 -20.29 -30.38
CA ALA A 433 1.38 -21.46 -30.07
C ALA A 433 2.57 -21.08 -29.15
N GLU A 434 3.23 -19.97 -29.44
CA GLU A 434 4.33 -19.45 -28.64
C GLU A 434 3.86 -19.01 -27.25
N TYR A 435 2.70 -18.36 -27.15
CA TYR A 435 2.08 -18.03 -25.86
C TYR A 435 1.78 -19.28 -25.05
N LYS A 436 1.20 -20.33 -25.64
CA LYS A 436 0.95 -21.60 -24.92
C LYS A 436 2.25 -22.20 -24.38
N ARG A 437 3.30 -22.22 -25.21
CA ARG A 437 4.63 -22.70 -24.82
C ARG A 437 5.23 -21.89 -23.66
N LEU A 438 5.18 -20.56 -23.75
CA LEU A 438 5.67 -19.65 -22.70
C LEU A 438 4.81 -19.74 -21.43
N SER A 439 3.49 -19.82 -21.56
CA SER A 439 2.55 -19.95 -20.44
C SER A 439 2.80 -21.24 -19.67
N GLN A 440 3.02 -22.37 -20.36
CA GLN A 440 3.39 -23.63 -19.72
C GLN A 440 4.77 -23.54 -19.06
N LYS A 441 5.77 -22.97 -19.74
CA LYS A 441 7.13 -22.84 -19.20
C LYS A 441 7.19 -21.97 -17.93
N HIS A 442 6.38 -20.92 -17.90
CA HIS A 442 6.42 -19.89 -16.84
C HIS A 442 5.19 -19.91 -15.94
N HIS A 443 4.39 -20.99 -15.98
CA HIS A 443 3.19 -21.18 -15.16
C HIS A 443 2.17 -20.03 -15.24
N ILE A 444 2.09 -19.30 -16.36
CA ILE A 444 1.33 -18.03 -16.43
C ILE A 444 -0.16 -18.23 -16.16
N SER A 445 -0.78 -19.25 -16.76
CA SER A 445 -2.20 -19.55 -16.53
C SER A 445 -2.47 -19.95 -15.08
N GLU A 446 -1.58 -20.74 -14.46
CA GLU A 446 -1.70 -21.15 -13.06
C GLU A 446 -1.57 -19.94 -12.11
N ILE A 447 -0.61 -19.05 -12.36
CA ILE A 447 -0.41 -17.82 -11.60
C ILE A 447 -1.63 -16.91 -11.66
N VAL A 448 -2.20 -16.71 -12.86
CA VAL A 448 -3.39 -15.86 -13.03
C VAL A 448 -4.60 -16.45 -12.30
N GLU A 449 -4.85 -17.75 -12.41
CA GLU A 449 -5.99 -18.39 -11.74
C GLU A 449 -5.84 -18.43 -10.22
N LEU A 450 -4.64 -18.69 -9.69
CA LEU A 450 -4.36 -18.57 -8.26
C LEU A 450 -4.57 -17.15 -7.76
N ALA A 451 -4.04 -16.13 -8.46
CA ALA A 451 -4.23 -14.73 -8.09
C ALA A 451 -5.73 -14.35 -8.06
N LYS A 452 -6.51 -14.72 -9.08
CA LYS A 452 -7.97 -14.51 -9.09
C LYS A 452 -8.67 -15.13 -7.88
N SER A 453 -8.23 -16.32 -7.46
CA SER A 453 -8.85 -17.04 -6.34
C SER A 453 -8.70 -16.35 -4.98
N MET A 454 -7.87 -15.30 -4.88
CA MET A 454 -7.75 -14.45 -3.69
C MET A 454 -8.96 -13.55 -3.45
N GLU A 455 -9.75 -13.25 -4.50
CA GLU A 455 -10.91 -12.36 -4.40
C GLU A 455 -11.94 -12.89 -3.39
N GLY A 456 -12.40 -12.01 -2.49
CA GLY A 456 -13.39 -12.35 -1.47
C GLY A 456 -12.89 -13.24 -0.33
N LYS A 457 -11.62 -13.66 -0.33
CA LYS A 457 -11.03 -14.52 0.70
C LYS A 457 -10.69 -13.76 1.99
N ASN A 458 -10.59 -14.48 3.11
CA ASN A 458 -10.00 -13.92 4.33
C ASN A 458 -8.47 -13.86 4.22
N TYR A 459 -7.81 -13.19 5.16
CA TYR A 459 -6.37 -12.97 5.05
C TYR A 459 -5.57 -14.28 5.15
N GLN A 460 -6.00 -15.25 5.96
CA GLN A 460 -5.32 -16.54 6.10
C GLN A 460 -5.35 -17.35 4.79
N GLU A 461 -6.51 -17.38 4.11
CA GLU A 461 -6.64 -17.98 2.79
C GLU A 461 -5.78 -17.25 1.75
N VAL A 462 -5.76 -15.92 1.77
CA VAL A 462 -4.89 -15.11 0.88
C VAL A 462 -3.42 -15.43 1.11
N LEU A 463 -2.98 -15.56 2.37
CA LEU A 463 -1.61 -15.95 2.71
C LEU A 463 -1.25 -17.33 2.12
N GLY A 464 -2.14 -18.32 2.26
CA GLY A 464 -1.90 -19.65 1.71
C GLY A 464 -1.84 -19.69 0.18
N ILE A 465 -2.59 -18.83 -0.51
CA ILE A 465 -2.49 -18.66 -1.97
C ILE A 465 -1.20 -17.93 -2.34
N ALA A 466 -0.82 -16.88 -1.60
CA ALA A 466 0.40 -16.13 -1.83
C ALA A 466 1.66 -17.00 -1.66
N ASP A 467 1.67 -17.92 -0.69
CA ASP A 467 2.75 -18.89 -0.53
C ASP A 467 2.89 -19.78 -1.78
N LYS A 468 1.78 -20.26 -2.36
CA LYS A 468 1.80 -21.01 -3.61
C LYS A 468 2.33 -20.18 -4.77
N LEU A 469 1.83 -18.94 -4.92
CA LEU A 469 2.34 -18.01 -5.94
C LEU A 469 3.83 -17.75 -5.79
N TYR A 470 4.35 -17.69 -4.57
CA TYR A 470 5.78 -17.49 -4.31
C TYR A 470 6.63 -18.64 -4.85
N THR A 471 6.14 -19.88 -4.79
CA THR A 471 6.83 -21.04 -5.37
C THR A 471 6.85 -21.06 -6.90
N LEU A 472 5.98 -20.27 -7.54
CA LEU A 472 5.89 -20.13 -9.00
C LEU A 472 6.69 -18.92 -9.52
N GLN A 473 7.54 -18.31 -8.69
CA GLN A 473 8.43 -17.25 -9.15
C GLN A 473 9.38 -17.76 -10.24
N PRO A 474 9.74 -16.89 -11.19
CA PRO A 474 10.66 -17.30 -12.24
C PRO A 474 12.05 -17.58 -11.67
N ASP A 475 12.58 -18.76 -11.95
CA ASP A 475 14.00 -19.09 -11.72
C ASP A 475 14.80 -18.62 -12.94
N PHE A 476 15.60 -17.57 -12.77
CA PHE A 476 16.49 -17.05 -13.81
C PHE A 476 17.98 -17.26 -13.48
N SER A 477 18.30 -18.28 -12.67
CA SER A 477 19.69 -18.67 -12.40
C SER A 477 20.54 -18.82 -13.68
N ASP A 478 19.91 -19.16 -14.82
CA ASP A 478 20.57 -19.30 -16.13
C ASP A 478 20.83 -17.98 -16.91
N ASP A 479 20.08 -16.89 -16.67
CA ASP A 479 20.16 -15.65 -17.49
C ASP A 479 21.00 -14.51 -16.84
N ILE A 480 21.47 -14.69 -15.60
CA ILE A 480 22.18 -13.66 -14.82
C ILE A 480 23.54 -13.27 -15.42
N SER A 481 24.16 -14.14 -16.24
CA SER A 481 25.50 -13.92 -16.82
C SER A 481 25.59 -12.72 -17.78
N LEU A 482 24.48 -12.27 -18.37
CA LEU A 482 24.44 -11.12 -19.28
C LEU A 482 24.36 -9.75 -18.56
N HIS A 483 24.08 -9.71 -17.26
CA HIS A 483 23.56 -8.51 -16.60
C HIS A 483 24.59 -7.63 -15.89
N GLN A 484 25.73 -8.17 -15.45
CA GLN A 484 26.72 -7.40 -14.68
C GLN A 484 27.39 -6.28 -15.49
N LYS A 485 27.49 -6.39 -16.83
CA LYS A 485 28.20 -5.41 -17.67
C LYS A 485 27.38 -4.15 -17.97
N HIS A 486 26.05 -4.20 -17.90
CA HIS A 486 25.17 -3.06 -18.23
C HIS A 486 24.86 -2.14 -17.05
N LYS A 487 25.03 -2.64 -15.81
CA LYS A 487 24.66 -1.94 -14.58
C LYS A 487 25.50 -0.68 -14.34
N ASP A 488 26.79 -0.74 -14.66
CA ASP A 488 27.73 0.36 -14.39
C ASP A 488 27.55 1.55 -15.35
N ASP A 489 27.14 1.31 -16.60
CA ASP A 489 26.94 2.36 -17.61
C ASP A 489 25.62 3.10 -17.43
N GLN A 490 24.53 2.42 -17.04
CA GLN A 490 23.23 3.06 -16.84
C GLN A 490 23.18 3.92 -15.57
N LEU A 491 23.79 3.46 -14.47
CA LEU A 491 23.84 4.23 -13.22
C LEU A 491 24.59 5.57 -13.38
N ARG A 492 25.65 5.62 -14.20
CA ARG A 492 26.39 6.86 -14.47
C ARG A 492 25.56 7.89 -15.25
N ARG A 493 24.71 7.45 -16.18
CA ARG A 493 23.91 8.35 -17.03
C ARG A 493 22.62 8.82 -16.36
N ALA A 494 21.94 7.94 -15.62
CA ALA A 494 20.72 8.29 -14.89
C ALA A 494 20.96 9.38 -13.82
N SER A 495 22.09 9.32 -13.11
CA SER A 495 22.50 10.32 -12.11
C SER A 495 22.57 11.76 -12.66
N TRP A 496 22.98 11.92 -13.93
CA TRP A 496 23.09 13.24 -14.57
C TRP A 496 21.73 13.85 -14.91
N PHE A 497 20.78 13.04 -15.39
CA PHE A 497 19.49 13.51 -15.88
C PHE A 497 18.51 13.89 -14.75
N PHE A 498 18.55 13.19 -13.61
CA PHE A 498 17.75 13.55 -12.44
C PHE A 498 18.17 14.87 -11.82
N ARG A 499 19.45 15.26 -11.97
CA ARG A 499 19.90 16.61 -11.60
C ARG A 499 19.17 17.70 -12.39
N CYS A 500 18.63 17.39 -13.58
CA CYS A 500 17.86 18.31 -14.41
C CYS A 500 16.35 18.24 -14.11
N LEU A 501 15.73 17.04 -14.08
CA LEU A 501 14.29 16.92 -13.80
C LEU A 501 13.90 17.33 -12.36
N TYR A 502 14.76 17.06 -11.37
CA TYR A 502 14.54 17.48 -9.98
C TYR A 502 14.56 19.01 -9.84
N VAL A 503 15.37 19.71 -10.65
CA VAL A 503 15.39 21.18 -10.67
C VAL A 503 14.07 21.74 -11.19
N ASP A 504 13.48 21.12 -12.22
CA ASP A 504 12.20 21.58 -12.78
C ASP A 504 11.00 21.26 -11.89
N ALA A 505 10.92 20.07 -11.30
CA ALA A 505 9.86 19.72 -10.35
C ALA A 505 9.93 20.59 -9.09
N LYS A 506 11.14 20.86 -8.58
CA LYS A 506 11.37 21.80 -7.48
C LYS A 506 10.94 23.23 -7.85
N TYR A 507 11.25 23.70 -9.05
CA TYR A 507 10.83 25.02 -9.53
C TYR A 507 9.30 25.12 -9.64
N TYR A 508 8.64 24.05 -10.06
CA TYR A 508 7.18 23.99 -10.19
C TYR A 508 6.47 23.96 -8.83
N LEU A 509 6.96 23.14 -7.89
CA LEU A 509 6.40 23.06 -6.53
C LEU A 509 6.67 24.34 -5.74
N GLN A 510 7.88 24.91 -5.79
CA GLN A 510 8.20 26.19 -5.13
C GLN A 510 7.34 27.34 -5.65
N ASN A 511 7.06 27.42 -6.96
CA ASN A 511 6.17 28.44 -7.50
C ASN A 511 4.70 28.22 -7.10
N LYS A 512 4.23 26.97 -7.03
CA LYS A 512 2.85 26.66 -6.60
C LYS A 512 2.61 27.02 -5.13
N PHE A 513 3.56 26.71 -4.24
CA PHE A 513 3.48 27.08 -2.82
C PHE A 513 3.68 28.60 -2.59
N SER A 514 4.58 29.25 -3.33
CA SER A 514 4.77 30.71 -3.26
C SER A 514 3.53 31.48 -3.69
N ASN A 515 2.76 30.96 -4.66
CA ASN A 515 1.51 31.57 -5.11
C ASN A 515 0.32 31.31 -4.17
N LEU A 516 0.35 30.22 -3.40
CA LEU A 516 -0.64 29.95 -2.34
C LEU A 516 -0.37 30.79 -1.09
N ALA A 517 0.91 31.04 -0.75
CA ALA A 517 1.29 31.87 0.38
C ALA A 517 1.01 33.37 0.17
N LYS A 518 1.02 33.87 -1.08
CA LYS A 518 0.66 35.27 -1.42
C LYS A 518 -0.85 35.54 -1.50
N LYS A 519 -1.68 34.49 -1.38
CA LYS A 519 -3.15 34.57 -1.43
C LYS A 519 -3.83 34.44 -0.06
N LYS A 520 -3.04 34.39 1.02
CA LYS A 520 -3.46 34.69 2.39
C LYS A 520 -2.87 36.04 2.77
#